data_AF-A0A962I3E9-F1
#
_entry.id   AF-A0A962I3E9-F1
#
_cell.length_a   1.000
_cell.length_b   1.000
_cell.length_c   1.000
_cell.angle_alpha   90.00
_cell.angle_beta   90.00
_cell.angle_gamma   90.00
#
_symmetry.space_group_name_H-M   'P 1'
#
loop_
_entity.id
_entity.type
_entity.pdbx_description
1 polymer ?
#
loop_
_entity_poly.entity_id
_entity_poly.type
_entity_poly.pdbx_seq_one_letter_code
_entity_poly.pdbx_strand_id
1 'polypeptide(L)'
;STLGVEVRTNMRIGVDLSWDDLRASADAVFVAIGASEGARLGIPGEDADGVITATEFLVRSNLPPEELPESLRTSLGSPKRVVVVGGGDTSMDCVRSARRLGAEEVTLVYRRTEAEMQGRIEERTHAVEEGVRFEYLASPIEVLHDAEGHVSGLRCVRMELGDADDTGRRRPHPVEGSEFDIAAEIVVTAIGYNVDPEWGVAVPSVTRDRWDRLVVDPE
;
A
#
# COMPACT_ATOMS: atom_id res chain seq x y z
N SER A 1 29.83 10.59 13.28
CA SER A 1 28.60 10.58 14.08
C SER A 1 28.98 10.65 15.56
N THR A 2 28.20 11.32 16.40
CA THR A 2 28.51 11.56 17.83
C THR A 2 28.35 10.32 18.71
N LEU A 3 27.75 9.24 18.17
CA LEU A 3 27.49 7.97 18.85
C LEU A 3 28.39 6.82 18.37
N GLY A 4 29.34 7.07 17.46
CA GLY A 4 30.23 6.01 16.93
C GLY A 4 29.57 5.04 15.95
N VAL A 5 28.36 5.36 15.45
CA VAL A 5 27.65 4.55 14.46
C VAL A 5 28.12 4.88 13.04
N GLU A 6 28.52 3.86 12.27
CA GLU A 6 28.74 3.95 10.82
C GLU A 6 27.43 3.64 10.09
N VAL A 7 27.03 4.50 9.16
CA VAL A 7 25.86 4.29 8.30
C VAL A 7 26.32 4.22 6.86
N ARG A 8 26.07 3.08 6.22
CA ARG A 8 26.36 2.83 4.81
C ARG A 8 25.07 2.78 4.01
N THR A 9 24.78 3.83 3.25
CA THR A 9 23.61 3.91 2.36
C THR A 9 23.95 3.37 0.97
N ASN A 10 22.93 3.15 0.12
CA ASN A 10 23.08 2.57 -1.21
C ASN A 10 23.80 1.21 -1.20
N MET A 11 23.56 0.42 -0.14
CA MET A 11 24.12 -0.91 0.04
C MET A 11 22.99 -1.91 0.15
N ARG A 12 22.91 -2.84 -0.80
CA ARG A 12 21.96 -3.95 -0.81
C ARG A 12 22.66 -5.24 -0.44
N ILE A 13 22.28 -5.82 0.69
CA ILE A 13 22.78 -7.13 1.13
C ILE A 13 22.35 -8.21 0.12
N GLY A 14 23.26 -9.12 -0.21
CA GLY A 14 23.09 -10.12 -1.26
C GLY A 14 23.50 -9.64 -2.66
N VAL A 15 23.74 -8.34 -2.85
CA VAL A 15 24.21 -7.75 -4.12
C VAL A 15 25.56 -7.05 -3.91
N ASP A 16 25.61 -6.03 -3.06
CA ASP A 16 26.80 -5.22 -2.80
C ASP A 16 27.68 -5.79 -1.68
N LEU A 17 27.08 -6.54 -0.75
CA LEU A 17 27.76 -7.25 0.33
C LEU A 17 27.07 -8.60 0.54
N SER A 18 27.83 -9.68 0.49
CA SER A 18 27.27 -11.01 0.72
C SER A 18 26.85 -11.19 2.18
N TRP A 19 25.89 -12.08 2.42
CA TRP A 19 25.47 -12.41 3.79
C TRP A 19 26.60 -13.01 4.62
N ASP A 20 27.43 -13.86 4.01
CA ASP A 20 28.55 -14.50 4.70
C ASP A 20 29.62 -13.47 5.09
N ASP A 21 29.93 -12.51 4.21
CA ASP A 21 30.87 -11.42 4.51
C ASP A 21 30.31 -10.51 5.61
N LEU A 22 29.01 -10.22 5.60
CA LEU A 22 28.36 -9.43 6.66
C LEU A 22 28.46 -10.15 8.01
N ARG A 23 28.20 -11.46 8.06
CA ARG A 23 28.32 -12.24 9.29
C ARG A 23 29.77 -12.38 9.76
N ALA A 24 30.73 -12.47 8.85
CA ALA A 24 32.14 -12.57 9.20
C ALA A 24 32.72 -11.24 9.72
N SER A 25 32.11 -10.11 9.35
CA SER A 25 32.58 -8.77 9.71
C SER A 25 32.00 -8.20 11.01
N ALA A 26 31.09 -8.93 11.67
CA ALA A 26 30.42 -8.47 12.89
C ALA A 26 30.22 -9.60 13.91
N ASP A 27 30.29 -9.28 15.21
CA ASP A 27 30.00 -10.23 16.29
C ASP A 27 28.52 -10.66 16.34
N ALA A 28 27.63 -9.78 15.85
CA ALA A 28 26.19 -10.03 15.78
C ALA A 28 25.57 -9.24 14.62
N VAL A 29 24.44 -9.74 14.09
CA VAL A 29 23.69 -9.10 13.02
C VAL A 29 22.23 -8.95 13.43
N PHE A 30 21.72 -7.72 13.37
CA PHE A 30 20.31 -7.41 13.55
C PHE A 30 19.66 -7.15 12.19
N VAL A 31 18.62 -7.92 11.84
CA VAL A 31 17.94 -7.83 10.55
C VAL A 31 16.68 -6.97 10.69
N ALA A 32 16.72 -5.76 10.13
CA ALA A 32 15.68 -4.73 10.25
C ALA A 32 15.15 -4.28 8.89
N ILE A 33 14.81 -5.24 8.03
CA ILE A 33 14.47 -4.98 6.61
C ILE A 33 13.05 -4.41 6.40
N GLY A 34 12.17 -4.51 7.40
CA GLY A 34 10.79 -4.06 7.29
C GLY A 34 9.96 -4.83 6.26
N ALA A 35 8.76 -4.33 5.95
CA ALA A 35 7.90 -4.85 4.89
C ALA A 35 7.69 -3.74 3.85
N SER A 36 8.45 -3.80 2.75
CA SER A 36 8.52 -2.74 1.76
C SER A 36 7.63 -2.95 0.53
N GLU A 37 7.19 -4.19 0.28
CA GLU A 37 6.47 -4.55 -0.94
C GLU A 37 4.98 -4.25 -0.78
N GLY A 38 4.45 -3.31 -1.56
CA GLY A 38 3.02 -2.97 -1.53
C GLY A 38 2.16 -4.14 -2.01
N ALA A 39 1.12 -4.50 -1.26
CA ALA A 39 0.24 -5.58 -1.68
C ALA A 39 -0.60 -5.19 -2.90
N ARG A 40 -0.70 -6.13 -3.86
CA ARG A 40 -1.51 -6.02 -5.07
C ARG A 40 -2.94 -6.55 -4.83
N LEU A 41 -3.91 -5.95 -5.52
CA LEU A 41 -5.33 -6.32 -5.55
C LEU A 41 -5.55 -7.71 -6.15
N GLY A 42 -4.73 -8.10 -7.14
CA GLY A 42 -4.85 -9.38 -7.83
C GLY A 42 -6.10 -9.48 -8.71
N ILE A 43 -6.49 -8.36 -9.35
CA ILE A 43 -7.70 -8.25 -10.17
C ILE A 43 -7.37 -7.91 -11.63
N PRO A 44 -8.26 -8.21 -12.59
CA PRO A 44 -8.09 -7.78 -13.97
C PRO A 44 -7.90 -6.26 -14.10
N GLY A 45 -7.02 -5.87 -15.02
CA GLY A 45 -6.69 -4.45 -15.29
C GLY A 45 -5.73 -3.80 -14.30
N GLU A 46 -5.25 -4.52 -13.27
CA GLU A 46 -4.37 -3.96 -12.25
C GLU A 46 -3.04 -3.40 -12.78
N ASP A 47 -2.60 -3.84 -13.96
CA ASP A 47 -1.38 -3.34 -14.60
C ASP A 47 -1.60 -2.07 -15.46
N ALA A 48 -2.79 -1.45 -15.41
CA ALA A 48 -3.11 -0.23 -16.16
C ALA A 48 -2.32 0.99 -15.66
N ASP A 49 -2.02 1.91 -16.58
CA ASP A 49 -1.33 3.16 -16.27
C ASP A 49 -2.21 4.05 -15.37
N GLY A 50 -1.76 4.29 -14.14
CA GLY A 50 -2.51 5.00 -13.11
C GLY A 50 -2.88 4.13 -11.90
N VAL A 51 -2.59 2.82 -11.93
CA VAL A 51 -2.61 1.98 -10.72
C VAL A 51 -1.27 2.09 -10.02
N ILE A 52 -1.28 2.53 -8.76
CA ILE A 52 -0.06 2.89 -8.02
C ILE A 52 -0.13 2.36 -6.58
N THR A 53 0.97 1.89 -6.03
CA THR A 53 1.01 1.48 -4.61
C THR A 53 0.99 2.69 -3.67
N ALA A 54 0.50 2.52 -2.44
CA ALA A 54 0.46 3.59 -1.47
C ALA A 54 1.84 4.23 -1.20
N THR A 55 2.91 3.44 -1.09
CA THR A 55 4.27 3.98 -0.88
C THR A 55 4.70 4.84 -2.05
N GLU A 56 4.53 4.35 -3.29
CA GLU A 56 4.87 5.12 -4.48
C GLU A 56 4.08 6.43 -4.54
N PHE A 57 2.76 6.37 -4.32
CA PHE A 57 1.90 7.54 -4.33
C PHE A 57 2.32 8.57 -3.27
N LEU A 58 2.55 8.14 -2.03
CA LEU A 58 2.93 9.01 -0.93
C LEU A 58 4.30 9.65 -1.15
N VAL A 59 5.29 8.87 -1.59
CA VAL A 59 6.65 9.37 -1.86
C VAL A 59 6.62 10.38 -3.00
N ARG A 60 5.92 10.09 -4.11
CA ARG A 60 5.78 11.00 -5.26
C ARG A 60 4.97 12.26 -4.94
N SER A 61 4.03 12.18 -4.00
CA SER A 61 3.19 13.33 -3.61
C SER A 61 3.84 14.27 -2.59
N ASN A 62 4.79 13.77 -1.78
CA ASN A 62 5.34 14.50 -0.63
C ASN A 62 6.80 14.95 -0.80
N LEU A 63 7.59 14.28 -1.67
CA LEU A 63 8.99 14.62 -1.89
C LEU A 63 9.19 15.33 -3.24
N PRO A 64 10.18 16.22 -3.34
CA PRO A 64 10.50 16.85 -4.60
C PRO A 64 11.17 15.84 -5.56
N PRO A 65 10.96 15.93 -6.89
CA PRO A 65 11.43 14.92 -7.85
C PRO A 65 12.94 14.65 -7.80
N GLU A 66 13.77 15.64 -7.48
CA GLU A 66 15.22 15.52 -7.35
C GLU A 66 15.65 14.54 -6.23
N GLU A 67 14.83 14.38 -5.20
CA GLU A 67 15.07 13.44 -4.09
C GLU A 67 14.57 12.02 -4.40
N LEU A 68 13.82 11.85 -5.49
CA LEU A 68 13.28 10.56 -5.91
C LEU A 68 14.26 9.78 -6.80
N PRO A 69 14.23 8.43 -6.73
CA PRO A 69 14.81 7.58 -7.77
C PRO A 69 14.27 7.96 -9.15
N GLU A 70 15.10 7.85 -10.19
CA GLU A 70 14.72 8.27 -11.54
C GLU A 70 13.42 7.63 -12.06
N SER A 71 13.18 6.37 -11.71
CA SER A 71 11.95 5.64 -12.04
C SER A 71 10.67 6.23 -11.44
N LEU A 72 10.78 7.02 -10.36
CA LEU A 72 9.64 7.62 -9.65
C LEU A 72 9.50 9.12 -9.91
N ARG A 73 10.36 9.72 -10.73
CA ARG A 73 10.34 11.18 -10.99
C ARG A 73 9.18 11.63 -11.88
N THR A 74 8.51 10.69 -12.54
CA THR A 74 7.32 10.99 -13.34
C THR A 74 6.25 11.63 -12.44
N SER A 75 5.78 12.82 -12.82
CA SER A 75 4.77 13.55 -12.06
C SER A 75 3.46 12.74 -11.97
N LEU A 76 2.78 12.82 -10.81
CA LEU A 76 1.40 12.34 -10.67
C LEU A 76 0.39 13.29 -11.37
N GLY A 77 0.86 14.44 -11.86
CA GLY A 77 0.02 15.47 -12.44
C GLY A 77 -0.91 16.12 -11.41
N SER A 78 -2.08 16.57 -11.87
CA SER A 78 -3.16 17.08 -11.03
C SER A 78 -4.41 16.24 -11.31
N PRO A 79 -4.46 14.99 -10.80
CA PRO A 79 -5.54 14.06 -11.09
C PRO A 79 -6.84 14.63 -10.53
N LYS A 80 -7.93 14.55 -11.28
CA LYS A 80 -9.24 15.04 -10.83
C LYS A 80 -9.97 14.02 -9.96
N ARG A 81 -9.84 12.73 -10.29
CA ARG A 81 -10.52 11.63 -9.62
C ARG A 81 -9.51 10.60 -9.14
N VAL A 82 -9.41 10.43 -7.82
CA VAL A 82 -8.51 9.45 -7.19
C VAL A 82 -9.33 8.48 -6.36
N VAL A 83 -9.10 7.19 -6.57
CA VAL A 83 -9.67 6.12 -5.73
C VAL A 83 -8.57 5.49 -4.91
N VAL A 84 -8.76 5.38 -3.59
CA VAL A 84 -7.83 4.69 -2.69
C VAL A 84 -8.51 3.45 -2.14
N VAL A 85 -7.91 2.28 -2.30
CA VAL A 85 -8.43 1.02 -1.77
C VAL A 85 -7.71 0.69 -0.47
N GLY A 86 -8.43 0.67 0.66
CA GLY A 86 -7.83 0.43 1.97
C GLY A 86 -8.72 0.87 3.13
N GLY A 87 -8.21 0.75 4.35
CA GLY A 87 -8.94 1.18 5.55
C GLY A 87 -8.08 1.19 6.82
N GLY A 88 -6.83 1.61 6.68
CA GLY A 88 -5.90 1.86 7.78
C GLY A 88 -5.19 3.21 7.61
N ASP A 89 -4.22 3.51 8.47
CA ASP A 89 -3.54 4.81 8.51
C ASP A 89 -2.96 5.21 7.14
N THR A 90 -2.27 4.28 6.45
CA THR A 90 -1.74 4.51 5.10
C THR A 90 -2.81 4.96 4.10
N SER A 91 -4.02 4.40 4.17
CA SER A 91 -5.11 4.83 3.28
C SER A 91 -5.62 6.24 3.61
N MET A 92 -5.58 6.64 4.89
CA MET A 92 -5.93 8.01 5.32
C MET A 92 -4.90 9.01 4.81
N ASP A 93 -3.61 8.66 4.88
CA ASP A 93 -2.54 9.49 4.32
C ASP A 93 -2.72 9.67 2.80
N CYS A 94 -3.01 8.59 2.07
CA CYS A 94 -3.20 8.66 0.62
C CYS A 94 -4.36 9.57 0.22
N VAL A 95 -5.54 9.45 0.85
CA VAL A 95 -6.71 10.27 0.47
C VAL A 95 -6.47 11.76 0.77
N ARG A 96 -5.79 12.06 1.87
CA ARG A 96 -5.44 13.41 2.27
C ARG A 96 -4.35 14.00 1.36
N SER A 97 -3.34 13.22 0.98
CA SER A 97 -2.36 13.61 -0.04
C SER A 97 -3.02 13.86 -1.39
N ALA A 98 -3.98 13.04 -1.82
CA ALA A 98 -4.73 13.25 -3.07
C ALA A 98 -5.48 14.60 -3.06
N ARG A 99 -6.12 14.97 -1.94
CA ARG A 99 -6.75 16.29 -1.78
C ARG A 99 -5.74 17.43 -1.87
N ARG A 100 -4.56 17.28 -1.28
CA ARG A 100 -3.48 18.27 -1.34
C ARG A 100 -2.90 18.43 -2.75
N LEU A 101 -2.88 17.36 -3.54
CA LEU A 101 -2.52 17.40 -4.97
C LEU A 101 -3.58 18.09 -5.85
N GLY A 102 -4.72 18.48 -5.28
CA GLY A 102 -5.78 19.21 -5.98
C GLY A 102 -6.86 18.32 -6.57
N ALA A 103 -6.96 17.05 -6.18
CA ALA A 103 -8.01 16.16 -6.67
C ALA A 103 -9.40 16.66 -6.26
N GLU A 104 -10.26 16.82 -7.26
CA GLU A 104 -11.64 17.30 -7.11
C GLU A 104 -12.49 16.26 -6.36
N GLU A 105 -12.36 14.98 -6.74
CA GLU A 105 -13.05 13.85 -6.13
C GLU A 105 -12.05 12.82 -5.63
N VAL A 106 -12.12 12.51 -4.34
CA VAL A 106 -11.31 11.46 -3.71
C VAL A 106 -12.25 10.47 -3.04
N THR A 107 -12.19 9.21 -3.45
CA THR A 107 -13.03 8.14 -2.89
C THR A 107 -12.16 7.08 -2.24
N LEU A 108 -12.44 6.76 -0.97
CA LEU A 108 -11.87 5.62 -0.29
C LEU A 108 -12.81 4.42 -0.40
N VAL A 109 -12.33 3.31 -0.97
CA VAL A 109 -13.08 2.06 -1.07
C VAL A 109 -12.63 1.12 0.05
N TYR A 110 -13.57 0.72 0.90
CA TYR A 110 -13.32 -0.20 1.99
C TYR A 110 -14.32 -1.34 2.03
N ARG A 111 -13.81 -2.57 2.07
CA ARG A 111 -14.63 -3.80 2.01
C ARG A 111 -15.48 -4.08 3.25
N ARG A 112 -15.28 -3.36 4.36
CA ARG A 112 -16.08 -3.50 5.59
C ARG A 112 -16.78 -2.18 5.94
N THR A 113 -17.39 -2.10 7.13
CA THR A 113 -17.99 -0.85 7.60
C THR A 113 -16.99 0.03 8.33
N GLU A 114 -17.39 1.25 8.65
CA GLU A 114 -16.61 2.16 9.50
C GLU A 114 -16.21 1.53 10.85
N ALA A 115 -17.05 0.66 11.42
CA ALA A 115 -16.79 0.03 12.71
C ALA A 115 -15.60 -0.93 12.70
N GLU A 116 -15.30 -1.55 11.55
CA GLU A 116 -14.13 -2.43 11.40
C GLU A 116 -12.90 -1.72 10.82
N MET A 117 -13.04 -0.45 10.42
CA MET A 117 -11.94 0.34 9.88
C MET A 117 -10.88 0.52 10.95
N GLN A 118 -9.63 0.27 10.55
CA GLN A 118 -8.48 0.44 11.43
C GLN A 118 -7.99 1.89 11.35
N GLY A 119 -7.17 2.29 12.31
CA GLY A 119 -6.60 3.62 12.36
C GLY A 119 -7.40 4.61 13.21
N ARG A 120 -6.96 5.87 13.19
CA ARG A 120 -7.44 6.89 14.12
C ARG A 120 -8.77 7.51 13.66
N ILE A 121 -9.77 7.51 14.55
CA ILE A 121 -11.08 8.13 14.28
C ILE A 121 -10.91 9.61 13.90
N GLU A 122 -10.02 10.33 14.58
CA GLU A 122 -9.73 11.74 14.32
C GLU A 122 -9.25 11.99 12.88
N GLU A 123 -8.37 11.13 12.35
CA GLU A 123 -7.88 11.24 10.96
C GLU A 123 -8.98 10.99 9.94
N ARG A 124 -9.89 10.06 10.24
CA ARG A 124 -11.07 9.80 9.42
C ARG A 124 -12.02 11.00 9.42
N THR A 125 -12.27 11.60 10.58
CA THR A 125 -13.08 12.81 10.69
C THR A 125 -12.49 13.94 9.85
N HIS A 126 -11.18 14.20 9.97
CA HIS A 126 -10.51 15.19 9.15
C HIS A 126 -10.60 14.87 7.64
N ALA A 127 -10.47 13.60 7.23
CA ALA A 127 -10.60 13.23 5.83
C ALA A 127 -12.02 13.51 5.29
N VAL A 128 -13.06 13.23 6.07
CA VAL A 128 -14.45 13.59 5.72
C VAL A 128 -14.62 15.11 5.60
N GLU A 129 -14.07 15.88 6.55
CA GLU A 129 -14.09 17.35 6.52
C GLU A 129 -13.33 17.94 5.33
N GLU A 130 -12.24 17.29 4.91
CA GLU A 130 -11.48 17.63 3.70
C GLU A 130 -12.24 17.26 2.41
N GLY A 131 -13.39 16.57 2.49
CA GLY A 131 -14.27 16.23 1.37
C GLY A 131 -14.04 14.84 0.77
N VAL A 132 -13.34 13.94 1.47
CA VAL A 132 -13.15 12.55 1.02
C VAL A 132 -14.46 11.78 1.13
N ARG A 133 -14.86 11.11 0.05
CA ARG A 133 -15.99 10.19 0.02
C ARG A 133 -15.55 8.82 0.52
N PHE A 134 -16.33 8.22 1.41
CA PHE A 134 -16.11 6.86 1.88
C PHE A 134 -17.13 5.91 1.26
N GLU A 135 -16.65 4.94 0.51
CA GLU A 135 -17.43 3.85 -0.07
C GLU A 135 -17.17 2.58 0.75
N TYR A 136 -17.93 2.46 1.84
CA TYR A 136 -17.94 1.27 2.69
C TYR A 136 -18.65 0.11 2.02
N LEU A 137 -18.39 -1.10 2.53
CA LEU A 137 -18.99 -2.33 2.02
C LEU A 137 -18.83 -2.45 0.49
N ALA A 138 -17.63 -2.16 0.01
CA ALA A 138 -17.27 -2.25 -1.40
C ALA A 138 -15.89 -2.86 -1.56
N SER A 139 -15.75 -3.80 -2.50
CA SER A 139 -14.46 -4.39 -2.86
C SER A 139 -14.24 -4.26 -4.36
N PRO A 140 -13.04 -3.88 -4.81
CA PRO A 140 -12.74 -3.83 -6.24
C PRO A 140 -12.70 -5.24 -6.83
N ILE A 141 -13.14 -5.36 -8.07
CA ILE A 141 -13.14 -6.61 -8.84
C ILE A 141 -12.49 -6.47 -10.23
N GLU A 142 -12.36 -5.25 -10.75
CA GLU A 142 -11.69 -4.96 -12.03
C GLU A 142 -11.28 -3.48 -12.06
N VAL A 143 -10.07 -3.18 -12.54
CA VAL A 143 -9.67 -1.82 -12.91
C VAL A 143 -10.09 -1.58 -14.35
N LEU A 144 -10.86 -0.53 -14.58
CA LEU A 144 -11.30 -0.12 -15.91
C LEU A 144 -10.26 0.82 -16.51
N HIS A 145 -9.96 0.65 -17.79
CA HIS A 145 -8.99 1.47 -18.51
C HIS A 145 -9.51 1.86 -19.89
N ASP A 146 -8.94 2.92 -20.47
CA ASP A 146 -9.22 3.35 -21.84
C ASP A 146 -8.48 2.49 -22.89
N ALA A 147 -8.58 2.87 -24.16
CA ALA A 147 -7.95 2.15 -25.26
C ALA A 147 -6.42 2.29 -25.26
N GLU A 148 -5.91 3.34 -24.63
CA GLU A 148 -4.49 3.65 -24.47
C GLU A 148 -3.88 2.96 -23.24
N GLY A 149 -4.71 2.36 -22.38
CA GLY A 149 -4.29 1.62 -21.18
C GLY A 149 -4.27 2.44 -19.90
N HIS A 150 -4.78 3.68 -19.91
CA HIS A 150 -4.87 4.50 -18.70
C HIS A 150 -6.14 4.18 -17.91
N VAL A 151 -6.04 4.24 -16.59
CA VAL A 151 -7.18 4.08 -15.68
C VAL A 151 -8.31 5.05 -16.05
N SER A 152 -9.51 4.50 -16.21
CA SER A 152 -10.76 5.25 -16.42
C SER A 152 -11.76 5.05 -15.27
N GLY A 153 -11.57 4.01 -14.46
CA GLY A 153 -12.42 3.72 -13.31
C GLY A 153 -12.02 2.46 -12.54
N LEU A 154 -12.80 2.18 -11.50
CA LEU A 154 -12.69 0.99 -10.67
C LEU A 154 -14.06 0.35 -10.53
N ARG A 155 -14.22 -0.86 -11.06
CA ARG A 155 -15.42 -1.65 -10.85
C ARG A 155 -15.35 -2.33 -9.50
N CYS A 156 -16.40 -2.15 -8.72
CA CYS A 156 -16.55 -2.70 -7.38
C CYS A 156 -17.81 -3.57 -7.29
N VAL A 157 -17.84 -4.43 -6.29
CA VAL A 157 -19.04 -5.17 -5.86
C VAL A 157 -19.41 -4.76 -4.45
N ARG A 158 -20.70 -4.75 -4.11
CA ARG A 158 -21.14 -4.54 -2.73
C ARG A 158 -20.77 -5.73 -1.87
N MET A 159 -20.49 -5.44 -0.60
CA MET A 159 -20.16 -6.44 0.40
C MET A 159 -21.25 -6.48 1.47
N GLU A 160 -21.49 -7.66 2.03
CA GLU A 160 -22.21 -7.85 3.27
C GLU A 160 -21.27 -8.46 4.32
N LEU A 161 -21.52 -8.15 5.59
CA LEU A 161 -20.70 -8.67 6.68
C LEU A 161 -21.30 -9.96 7.23
N GLY A 162 -20.49 -11.03 7.23
CA GLY A 162 -20.77 -12.28 7.93
C GLY A 162 -20.29 -12.23 9.37
N ASP A 163 -19.86 -13.39 9.86
CA ASP A 163 -19.35 -13.58 11.22
C ASP A 163 -17.98 -12.90 11.44
N ALA A 164 -17.64 -12.66 12.70
CA ALA A 164 -16.33 -12.15 13.10
C ALA A 164 -15.20 -13.17 12.81
N ASP A 165 -14.06 -12.66 12.35
CA ASP A 165 -12.80 -13.40 12.25
C ASP A 165 -12.06 -13.45 13.61
N ASP A 166 -10.91 -14.13 13.63
CA ASP A 166 -10.08 -14.29 14.84
C ASP A 166 -9.53 -12.95 15.38
N THR A 167 -9.60 -11.88 14.59
CA THR A 167 -9.24 -10.51 15.00
C THR A 167 -10.44 -9.73 15.54
N GLY A 168 -11.61 -10.36 15.61
CA GLY A 168 -12.88 -9.75 16.03
C GLY A 168 -13.58 -8.97 14.92
N ARG A 169 -13.02 -8.90 13.70
CA ARG A 169 -13.58 -8.12 12.59
C ARG A 169 -14.49 -8.98 11.73
N ARG A 170 -15.65 -8.47 11.35
CA ARG A 170 -16.58 -9.22 10.51
C ARG A 170 -16.02 -9.47 9.11
N ARG A 171 -16.23 -10.68 8.60
CA ARG A 171 -15.77 -11.11 7.29
C ARG A 171 -16.68 -10.53 6.20
N PRO A 172 -16.13 -9.84 5.18
CA PRO A 172 -16.94 -9.33 4.09
C PRO A 172 -17.15 -10.41 3.02
N HIS A 173 -18.38 -10.50 2.50
CA HIS A 173 -18.79 -11.40 1.42
C HIS A 173 -19.42 -10.60 0.27
N PRO A 174 -19.09 -10.90 -1.00
CA PRO A 174 -19.64 -10.16 -2.13
C PRO A 174 -21.14 -10.45 -2.29
N VAL A 175 -21.91 -9.41 -2.59
CA VAL A 175 -23.33 -9.51 -2.94
C VAL A 175 -23.43 -9.63 -4.47
N GLU A 176 -23.88 -10.77 -4.96
CA GLU A 176 -23.97 -11.04 -6.41
C GLU A 176 -24.91 -10.06 -7.12
N GLY A 177 -24.52 -9.57 -8.31
CA GLY A 177 -25.35 -8.66 -9.12
C GLY A 177 -25.39 -7.22 -8.61
N SER A 178 -24.48 -6.87 -7.70
CA SER A 178 -24.41 -5.54 -7.07
C SER A 178 -23.25 -4.68 -7.60
N GLU A 179 -22.71 -5.04 -8.77
CA GLU A 179 -21.55 -4.40 -9.36
C GLU A 179 -21.85 -2.94 -9.73
N PHE A 180 -20.86 -2.07 -9.51
CA PHE A 180 -20.95 -0.66 -9.84
C PHE A 180 -19.57 -0.08 -10.13
N ASP A 181 -19.53 0.98 -10.91
CA ASP A 181 -18.28 1.60 -11.36
C ASP A 181 -18.06 2.93 -10.64
N ILE A 182 -16.81 3.19 -10.25
CA ILE A 182 -16.34 4.47 -9.70
C ILE A 182 -15.37 5.07 -10.71
N ALA A 183 -15.67 6.24 -11.27
CA ALA A 183 -14.76 6.91 -12.19
C ALA A 183 -13.45 7.31 -11.49
N ALA A 184 -12.31 7.07 -12.12
CA ALA A 184 -10.99 7.28 -11.55
C ALA A 184 -9.98 7.59 -12.65
N GLU A 185 -8.94 8.35 -12.32
CA GLU A 185 -7.73 8.55 -13.15
C GLU A 185 -6.51 7.93 -12.47
N ILE A 186 -6.56 7.79 -11.13
CA ILE A 186 -5.57 7.07 -10.34
C ILE A 186 -6.29 6.14 -9.38
N VAL A 187 -5.81 4.89 -9.28
CA VAL A 187 -6.19 3.94 -8.24
C VAL A 187 -4.97 3.66 -7.36
N VAL A 188 -5.09 3.97 -6.07
CA VAL A 188 -4.02 3.74 -5.09
C VAL A 188 -4.32 2.48 -4.28
N THR A 189 -3.38 1.53 -4.25
CA THR A 189 -3.49 0.30 -3.45
C THR A 189 -2.87 0.50 -2.07
N ALA A 190 -3.72 0.56 -1.03
CA ALA A 190 -3.34 0.77 0.36
C ALA A 190 -3.85 -0.37 1.27
N ILE A 191 -3.68 -1.61 0.79
CA ILE A 191 -4.25 -2.83 1.41
C ILE A 191 -3.24 -3.63 2.25
N GLY A 192 -2.03 -3.11 2.44
CA GLY A 192 -1.00 -3.71 3.28
C GLY A 192 0.34 -3.84 2.57
N TYR A 193 1.31 -4.41 3.30
CA TYR A 193 2.67 -4.60 2.85
C TYR A 193 3.14 -6.01 3.12
N ASN A 194 3.97 -6.52 2.22
CA ASN A 194 4.66 -7.79 2.32
C ASN A 194 6.17 -7.55 2.45
N VAL A 195 6.89 -8.57 2.88
CA VAL A 195 8.36 -8.53 2.91
C VAL A 195 8.88 -8.81 1.49
N ASP A 196 9.87 -8.04 1.02
CA ASP A 196 10.44 -8.20 -0.33
C ASP A 196 11.01 -9.62 -0.54
N PRO A 197 10.42 -10.49 -1.38
CA PRO A 197 10.84 -11.89 -1.49
C PRO A 197 12.34 -12.06 -1.82
N GLU A 198 13.00 -11.08 -2.45
CA GLU A 198 14.45 -11.12 -2.71
C GLU A 198 15.28 -11.12 -1.42
N TRP A 199 14.77 -10.57 -0.32
CA TRP A 199 15.44 -10.58 0.98
C TRP A 199 15.74 -12.02 1.44
N GLY A 200 14.79 -12.93 1.21
CA GLY A 200 14.90 -14.32 1.67
C GLY A 200 15.97 -15.10 0.91
N VAL A 201 16.32 -14.66 -0.30
CA VAL A 201 17.45 -15.16 -1.07
C VAL A 201 18.75 -14.57 -0.54
N ALA A 202 18.75 -13.27 -0.22
CA ALA A 202 19.92 -12.58 0.32
C ALA A 202 20.35 -13.09 1.69
N VAL A 203 19.42 -13.60 2.51
CA VAL A 203 19.67 -14.04 3.89
C VAL A 203 19.23 -15.50 4.10
N PRO A 204 19.85 -16.48 3.42
CA PRO A 204 19.30 -17.83 3.29
C PRO A 204 19.31 -18.65 4.58
N SER A 205 20.12 -18.27 5.58
CA SER A 205 20.23 -19.00 6.85
C SER A 205 19.11 -18.70 7.84
N VAL A 206 18.21 -17.75 7.54
CA VAL A 206 17.17 -17.32 8.49
C VAL A 206 15.82 -17.94 8.14
N THR A 207 15.18 -18.52 9.15
CA THR A 207 13.88 -19.19 8.99
C THR A 207 12.77 -18.17 8.74
N ARG A 208 11.85 -18.54 7.84
CA ARG A 208 10.73 -17.72 7.39
C ARG A 208 9.40 -18.45 7.58
N ASP A 209 8.35 -17.69 7.85
CA ASP A 209 6.99 -18.21 7.84
C ASP A 209 6.39 -18.19 6.42
N ARG A 210 5.14 -18.63 6.27
CA ARG A 210 4.43 -18.68 4.97
C ARG A 210 4.15 -17.31 4.34
N TRP A 211 4.44 -16.21 5.05
CA TRP A 211 4.28 -14.83 4.58
C TRP A 211 5.65 -14.14 4.43
N ASP A 212 6.74 -14.92 4.37
CA ASP A 212 8.11 -14.43 4.27
C ASP A 212 8.50 -13.47 5.41
N ARG A 213 7.93 -13.64 6.61
CA ARG A 213 8.36 -12.92 7.81
C ARG A 213 9.42 -13.71 8.54
N LEU A 214 10.35 -13.00 9.19
CA LEU A 214 11.38 -13.60 10.04
C LEU A 214 10.71 -14.37 11.19
N VAL A 215 11.05 -15.64 11.34
CA VAL A 215 10.68 -16.41 12.54
C VAL A 215 11.71 -16.10 13.62
N VAL A 216 11.23 -15.55 14.73
CA VAL A 216 12.04 -15.22 15.90
C VAL A 216 11.56 -16.02 17.11
N ASP A 217 12.47 -16.32 18.01
CA ASP A 217 12.10 -16.79 19.34
C ASP A 217 11.32 -15.66 20.04
N PRO A 218 10.09 -15.90 20.54
CA PRO A 218 9.33 -14.88 21.26
C PRO A 218 9.94 -14.50 22.62
N GLU A 219 10.94 -15.24 23.11
CA GLU A 219 11.66 -14.99 24.37
C GLU A 219 12.95 -14.17 24.20
#